data_AF-A0A962S722-F1
#
_entry.id   AF-A0A962S722-F1
#
_cell.length_a   1.000
_cell.length_b   1.000
_cell.length_c   1.000
_cell.angle_alpha   90.00
_cell.angle_beta   90.00
_cell.angle_gamma   90.00
#
_symmetry.space_group_name_H-M   'P 1'
#
loop_
_entity.id
_entity.type
_entity.pdbx_description
1 polymer ?
#
loop_
_entity_poly.entity_id
_entity_poly.type
_entity_poly.pdbx_seq_one_letter_code
_entity_poly.pdbx_strand_id
1 'polypeptide(L)'
;MKTQPFGTISSVGSCPRETASRLAYPVTLGISLAFVCLLYRSGLPLESVLFAGFFFSLATMALLELALPYRDDWKAGGKDFRVNGFYFLLNGVIDNAGKITVAAVAVYLAPPAEITDPLALAGTTLLALVVGDFCGYCWHRLGHINSMLWRFHGIHHVPTKLYMFMNNTVHFADLFVGSLVSGVPLVVLGFSEEAIALSLFIAGFHSFFAHVNADVRMGRFGYIMLGPEHHRYHHSTKVEESLNFGTATALWDQVFGTFIYRPGECPEQVGVAHPEDFPGEHQLIGSYLSPFTK
;
A
#
# COMPACT_ATOMS: atom_id res chain seq x y z
N MET A 1 -40.00 -40.63 10.98
CA MET A 1 -39.84 -40.05 9.62
C MET A 1 -40.79 -38.89 9.47
N LYS A 2 -40.27 -37.65 9.54
CA LYS A 2 -40.95 -36.43 9.10
C LYS A 2 -39.91 -35.64 8.33
N THR A 3 -40.10 -35.58 7.02
CA THR A 3 -39.27 -34.83 6.06
C THR A 3 -39.55 -33.34 6.20
N GLN A 4 -38.53 -32.54 6.51
CA GLN A 4 -38.58 -31.08 6.38
C GLN A 4 -38.43 -30.71 4.88
N PRO A 5 -39.21 -29.74 4.37
CA PRO A 5 -39.10 -29.33 2.98
C PRO A 5 -37.88 -28.43 2.76
N PHE A 6 -37.26 -28.58 1.60
CA PHE A 6 -36.17 -27.74 1.11
C PHE A 6 -36.55 -26.26 1.15
N GLY A 7 -35.78 -25.49 1.92
CA GLY A 7 -35.84 -24.03 1.93
C GLY A 7 -35.45 -23.48 0.57
N THR A 8 -36.38 -22.75 -0.03
CA THR A 8 -36.20 -21.87 -1.18
C THR A 8 -34.99 -20.94 -0.96
N ILE A 9 -34.08 -20.90 -1.94
CA ILE A 9 -33.02 -19.89 -2.04
C ILE A 9 -33.72 -18.54 -2.20
N SER A 10 -33.85 -17.80 -1.10
CA SER A 10 -34.24 -16.39 -1.15
C SER A 10 -33.07 -15.63 -1.78
N SER A 11 -33.26 -15.08 -2.97
CA SER A 11 -32.40 -14.04 -3.52
C SER A 11 -32.57 -12.78 -2.65
N VAL A 12 -31.83 -12.71 -1.55
CA VAL A 12 -31.74 -11.51 -0.73
C VAL A 12 -30.98 -10.49 -1.57
N GLY A 13 -31.66 -9.44 -2.03
CA GLY A 13 -30.99 -8.30 -2.66
C GLY A 13 -29.95 -7.75 -1.70
N SER A 14 -28.71 -7.56 -2.17
CA SER A 14 -27.62 -7.08 -1.32
C SER A 14 -27.96 -5.70 -0.74
N CYS A 15 -27.68 -5.50 0.55
CA CYS A 15 -27.84 -4.22 1.21
C CYS A 15 -27.04 -3.14 0.45
N PRO A 16 -27.54 -1.89 0.27
CA PRO A 16 -26.81 -0.83 -0.42
C PRO A 16 -25.38 -0.63 0.06
N ARG A 17 -25.12 -0.80 1.37
CA ARG A 17 -23.78 -0.75 1.96
C ARG A 17 -22.88 -1.89 1.47
N GLU A 18 -23.40 -3.10 1.39
CA GLU A 18 -22.64 -4.27 0.90
C GLU A 18 -22.26 -4.09 -0.57
N THR A 19 -23.19 -3.61 -1.39
CA THR A 19 -22.93 -3.26 -2.79
C THR A 19 -21.84 -2.19 -2.88
N ALA A 20 -21.92 -1.11 -2.09
CA ALA A 20 -20.89 -0.08 -2.03
C ALA A 20 -19.52 -0.65 -1.62
N SER A 21 -19.50 -1.55 -0.64
CA SER A 21 -18.28 -2.18 -0.12
C SER A 21 -17.56 -3.04 -1.16
N ARG A 22 -18.32 -3.77 -1.99
CA ARG A 22 -17.77 -4.57 -3.10
C ARG A 22 -17.33 -3.72 -4.30
N LEU A 23 -17.95 -2.55 -4.47
CA LEU A 23 -17.59 -1.60 -5.53
C LEU A 23 -16.45 -0.66 -5.15
N ALA A 24 -16.17 -0.48 -3.85
CA ALA A 24 -15.19 0.47 -3.34
C ALA A 24 -13.83 0.35 -4.06
N TYR A 25 -13.23 -0.85 -4.09
CA TYR A 25 -11.95 -1.05 -4.77
C TYR A 25 -11.99 -0.76 -6.28
N PRO A 26 -12.81 -1.45 -7.10
CA PRO A 26 -12.79 -1.23 -8.55
C PRO A 26 -13.22 0.18 -8.95
N VAL A 27 -14.08 0.85 -8.18
CA VAL A 27 -14.49 2.24 -8.45
C VAL A 27 -13.37 3.21 -8.10
N THR A 28 -12.76 3.09 -6.92
CA THR A 28 -11.63 3.97 -6.53
C THR A 28 -10.47 3.84 -7.52
N LEU A 29 -10.07 2.61 -7.85
CA LEU A 29 -9.02 2.37 -8.85
C LEU A 29 -9.43 2.88 -10.23
N GLY A 30 -10.65 2.58 -10.68
CA GLY A 30 -11.13 2.98 -12.00
C GLY A 30 -11.20 4.50 -12.18
N ILE A 31 -11.66 5.24 -11.17
CA ILE A 31 -11.71 6.71 -11.20
C ILE A 31 -10.30 7.31 -11.19
N SER A 32 -9.38 6.79 -10.36
CA SER A 32 -7.98 7.20 -10.37
C SER A 32 -7.30 6.99 -11.73
N LEU A 33 -7.48 5.81 -12.33
CA LEU A 33 -6.91 5.51 -13.65
C LEU A 33 -7.53 6.37 -14.74
N ALA A 34 -8.85 6.59 -14.71
CA ALA A 34 -9.52 7.46 -15.67
C ALA A 34 -8.99 8.90 -15.61
N PHE A 35 -8.74 9.43 -14.40
CA PHE A 35 -8.15 10.75 -14.21
C PHE A 35 -6.72 10.83 -14.75
N VAL A 36 -5.87 9.84 -14.45
CA VAL A 36 -4.51 9.73 -15.00
C VAL A 36 -4.55 9.69 -16.54
N CYS A 37 -5.40 8.86 -17.13
CA CYS A 37 -5.55 8.77 -18.58
C CYS A 37 -6.03 10.08 -19.20
N LEU A 38 -6.94 10.81 -18.54
CA LEU A 38 -7.42 12.11 -19.01
C LEU A 38 -6.28 13.14 -19.03
N LEU A 39 -5.51 13.24 -17.95
CA LEU A 39 -4.36 14.15 -17.87
C LEU A 39 -3.29 13.81 -18.89
N TYR A 40 -2.98 12.51 -19.06
CA TYR A 40 -2.03 12.05 -20.08
C TYR A 40 -2.48 12.44 -21.49
N ARG A 41 -3.76 12.23 -21.83
CA ARG A 41 -4.35 12.63 -23.12
C ARG A 41 -4.40 14.14 -23.33
N SER A 42 -4.24 14.93 -22.28
CA SER A 42 -4.19 16.39 -22.35
C SER A 42 -2.80 16.91 -22.75
N GLY A 43 -1.83 16.00 -22.94
CA GLY A 43 -0.46 16.33 -23.37
C GLY A 43 0.44 16.83 -22.25
N LEU A 44 0.05 16.62 -20.98
CA LEU A 44 0.89 16.94 -19.84
C LEU A 44 2.07 15.95 -19.74
N PRO A 45 3.25 16.39 -19.25
CA PRO A 45 4.38 15.50 -18.98
C PRO A 45 3.99 14.37 -18.02
N LEU A 46 4.53 13.17 -18.23
CA LEU A 46 4.20 11.97 -17.45
C LEU A 46 4.37 12.21 -15.95
N GLU A 47 5.45 12.86 -15.53
CA GLU A 47 5.71 13.19 -14.12
C GLU A 47 4.57 14.02 -13.50
N SER A 48 4.13 15.07 -14.18
CA SER A 48 3.01 15.91 -13.75
C SER A 48 1.70 15.14 -13.70
N VAL A 49 1.47 14.23 -14.65
CA VAL A 49 0.31 13.34 -14.69
C VAL A 49 0.29 12.41 -13.49
N LEU A 50 1.41 11.73 -13.20
CA LEU A 50 1.52 10.80 -12.08
C LEU A 50 1.45 11.52 -10.73
N PHE A 51 2.07 12.70 -10.61
CA PHE A 51 1.99 13.53 -9.41
C PHE A 51 0.55 13.96 -9.12
N ALA A 52 -0.15 14.55 -10.11
CA ALA A 52 -1.53 14.94 -9.95
C ALA A 52 -2.45 13.72 -9.70
N GLY A 53 -2.21 12.62 -10.41
CA GLY A 53 -2.93 11.36 -10.24
C GLY A 53 -2.77 10.75 -8.85
N PHE A 54 -1.60 10.91 -8.23
CA PHE A 54 -1.33 10.43 -6.89
C PHE A 54 -2.18 11.20 -5.87
N PHE A 55 -2.14 12.53 -5.88
CA PHE A 55 -2.96 13.34 -4.96
C PHE A 55 -4.46 13.18 -5.21
N PHE A 56 -4.87 13.03 -6.47
CA PHE A 56 -6.26 12.70 -6.79
C PHE A 56 -6.67 11.36 -6.19
N SER A 57 -5.81 10.34 -6.29
CA SER A 57 -6.06 9.03 -5.67
C SER A 57 -6.19 9.14 -4.15
N LEU A 58 -5.31 9.88 -3.48
CA LEU A 58 -5.43 10.12 -2.04
C LEU A 58 -6.75 10.83 -1.68
N ALA A 59 -7.18 11.80 -2.48
CA ALA A 59 -8.46 12.46 -2.27
C ALA A 59 -9.64 11.49 -2.42
N THR A 60 -9.62 10.61 -3.41
CA THR A 60 -10.68 9.58 -3.57
C THR A 60 -10.70 8.58 -2.41
N MET A 61 -9.54 8.20 -1.87
CA MET A 61 -9.42 7.34 -0.69
C MET A 61 -9.94 8.03 0.57
N ALA A 62 -9.62 9.31 0.76
CA ALA A 62 -10.14 10.10 1.88
C ALA A 62 -11.67 10.21 1.83
N LEU A 63 -12.24 10.46 0.63
CA LEU A 63 -13.69 10.44 0.43
C LEU A 63 -14.30 9.06 0.74
N LEU A 64 -13.60 7.99 0.38
CA LEU A 64 -14.03 6.63 0.70
C LEU A 64 -14.06 6.36 2.21
N GLU A 65 -13.04 6.80 2.96
CA GLU A 65 -13.01 6.70 4.44
C GLU A 65 -14.15 7.48 5.10
N LEU A 66 -14.52 8.65 4.55
CA LEU A 66 -15.64 9.45 5.04
C LEU A 66 -16.99 8.82 4.72
N ALA A 67 -17.16 8.28 3.51
CA ALA A 67 -18.43 7.75 3.01
C ALA A 67 -18.74 6.34 3.53
N LEU A 68 -17.70 5.52 3.75
CA LEU A 68 -17.85 4.10 4.06
C LEU A 68 -16.82 3.66 5.12
N PRO A 69 -16.79 4.26 6.32
CA PRO A 69 -15.82 3.89 7.35
C PRO A 69 -15.97 2.42 7.74
N TYR A 70 -14.85 1.71 7.90
CA TYR A 70 -14.87 0.35 8.45
C TYR A 70 -15.05 0.39 9.98
N ARG A 71 -14.26 1.23 10.65
CA ARG A 71 -14.24 1.39 12.11
C ARG A 71 -14.29 2.86 12.50
N ASP A 72 -15.25 3.21 13.35
CA ASP A 72 -15.40 4.59 13.83
C ASP A 72 -14.27 5.02 14.78
N ASP A 73 -13.72 4.08 15.56
CA ASP A 73 -12.61 4.29 16.48
C ASP A 73 -11.25 4.48 15.80
N TRP A 74 -11.15 4.18 14.49
CA TRP A 74 -9.95 4.40 13.69
C TRP A 74 -9.92 5.74 12.95
N LYS A 75 -10.95 6.58 13.11
CA LYS A 75 -10.97 7.92 12.54
C LYS A 75 -9.86 8.78 13.16
N ALA A 76 -9.07 9.41 12.30
CA ALA A 76 -7.97 10.27 12.72
C ALA A 76 -8.47 11.51 13.48
N GLY A 77 -7.91 11.75 14.66
CA GLY A 77 -8.08 12.97 15.43
C GLY A 77 -7.03 14.04 15.10
N GLY A 78 -7.16 15.22 15.70
CA GLY A 78 -6.28 16.36 15.40
C GLY A 78 -4.79 16.12 15.70
N LYS A 79 -4.46 15.34 16.74
CA LYS A 79 -3.07 14.95 17.04
C LYS A 79 -2.50 14.03 15.95
N ASP A 80 -3.31 13.10 15.47
CA ASP A 80 -2.92 12.15 14.44
C ASP A 80 -2.65 12.85 13.11
N PHE A 81 -3.53 13.76 12.70
CA PHE A 81 -3.32 14.58 11.49
C PHE A 81 -2.04 15.42 11.58
N ARG A 82 -1.72 15.97 12.74
CA ARG A 82 -0.51 16.78 12.91
C ARG A 82 0.76 15.94 12.81
N VAL A 83 0.80 14.80 13.48
CA VAL A 83 1.99 13.92 13.48
C VAL A 83 2.14 13.22 12.13
N ASN A 84 1.08 12.61 11.62
CA ASN A 84 1.14 11.89 10.35
C ASN A 84 1.23 12.84 9.16
N GLY A 85 0.78 14.10 9.29
CA GLY A 85 1.04 15.15 8.31
C GLY A 85 2.51 15.52 8.23
N PHE A 86 3.21 15.59 9.36
CA PHE A 86 4.65 15.76 9.36
C PHE A 86 5.35 14.58 8.69
N TYR A 87 5.00 13.34 9.07
CA TYR A 87 5.52 12.14 8.42
C TYR A 87 5.28 12.19 6.91
N PHE A 88 4.05 12.44 6.46
CA PHE A 88 3.69 12.52 5.05
C PHE A 88 4.57 13.51 4.28
N LEU A 89 4.79 14.72 4.83
CA LEU A 89 5.62 15.73 4.19
C LEU A 89 7.11 15.32 4.15
N LEU A 90 7.70 14.95 5.29
CA LEU A 90 9.11 14.58 5.36
C LEU A 90 9.38 13.33 4.53
N ASN A 91 8.59 12.27 4.73
CA ASN A 91 8.75 11.01 4.02
C ASN A 91 8.39 11.13 2.54
N GLY A 92 7.50 12.05 2.15
CA GLY A 92 7.27 12.36 0.74
C GLY A 92 8.51 12.96 0.05
N VAL A 93 9.29 13.79 0.75
CA VAL A 93 10.57 14.29 0.24
C VAL A 93 11.60 13.15 0.15
N ILE A 94 11.68 12.30 1.18
CA ILE A 94 12.66 11.20 1.23
C ILE A 94 12.36 10.12 0.18
N ASP A 95 11.09 9.74 0.00
CA ASP A 95 10.68 8.79 -1.02
C ASP A 95 10.99 9.33 -2.43
N ASN A 96 10.71 10.61 -2.69
CA ASN A 96 11.09 11.25 -3.95
C ASN A 96 12.61 11.29 -4.13
N ALA A 97 13.40 11.52 -3.07
CA ALA A 97 14.86 11.45 -3.15
C ALA A 97 15.35 10.03 -3.50
N GLY A 98 14.70 8.99 -2.97
CA GLY A 98 14.94 7.61 -3.36
C GLY A 98 14.65 7.37 -4.84
N LYS A 99 13.48 7.82 -5.33
CA LYS A 99 13.09 7.72 -6.75
C LYS A 99 14.03 8.48 -7.69
N ILE A 100 14.45 9.69 -7.33
CA ILE A 100 15.46 10.46 -8.07
C ILE A 100 16.80 9.71 -8.10
N THR A 101 17.16 9.06 -7.01
CA THR A 101 18.39 8.24 -6.96
C THR A 101 18.28 7.03 -7.91
N VAL A 102 17.12 6.36 -7.98
CA VAL A 102 16.88 5.29 -8.95
C VAL A 102 16.99 5.81 -10.39
N ALA A 103 16.38 6.96 -10.70
CA ALA A 103 16.48 7.59 -12.02
C ALA A 103 17.94 7.97 -12.36
N ALA A 104 18.70 8.51 -11.40
CA ALA A 104 20.11 8.83 -11.59
C ALA A 104 20.97 7.58 -11.85
N VAL A 105 20.67 6.47 -11.19
CA VAL A 105 21.29 5.16 -11.47
C VAL A 105 20.94 4.68 -12.87
N ALA A 106 19.70 4.90 -13.32
CA ALA A 106 19.26 4.57 -14.68
C ALA A 106 20.09 5.29 -15.74
N VAL A 107 20.27 6.61 -15.60
CA VAL A 107 21.09 7.42 -16.52
C VAL A 107 22.53 6.89 -16.64
N TYR A 108 23.08 6.32 -15.57
CA TYR A 108 24.45 5.79 -15.57
C TYR A 108 24.56 4.36 -16.12
N LEU A 109 23.59 3.49 -15.84
CA LEU A 109 23.67 2.04 -16.10
C LEU A 109 22.95 1.59 -17.37
N ALA A 110 21.90 2.30 -17.80
CA ALA A 110 21.04 1.87 -18.87
C ALA A 110 20.86 2.99 -19.91
N PRO A 111 21.07 2.73 -21.21
CA PRO A 111 20.61 3.67 -22.22
C PRO A 111 19.08 3.76 -22.15
N PRO A 112 18.48 4.95 -22.27
CA PRO A 112 17.02 5.09 -22.25
C PRO A 112 16.42 4.24 -23.37
N ALA A 113 15.66 3.21 -22.99
CA ALA A 113 14.90 2.38 -23.90
C ALA A 113 13.51 2.98 -24.04
N GLU A 114 13.25 3.72 -25.12
CA GLU A 114 11.92 4.26 -25.38
C GLU A 114 10.96 3.16 -25.84
N ILE A 115 9.86 2.98 -25.12
CA ILE A 115 8.76 2.09 -25.53
C ILE A 115 7.64 2.94 -26.10
N THR A 116 7.48 2.89 -27.43
CA THR A 116 6.46 3.67 -28.15
C THR A 116 5.14 2.93 -28.35
N ASP A 117 5.16 1.59 -28.28
CA ASP A 117 3.94 0.77 -28.38
C ASP A 117 3.20 0.71 -27.02
N PRO A 118 1.93 1.16 -26.93
CA PRO A 118 1.19 1.17 -25.66
C PRO A 118 0.98 -0.21 -25.06
N LEU A 119 0.85 -1.26 -25.87
CA LEU A 119 0.65 -2.62 -25.37
C LEU A 119 1.94 -3.17 -24.77
N ALA A 120 3.07 -2.97 -25.43
CA ALA A 120 4.39 -3.26 -24.90
C ALA A 120 4.63 -2.50 -23.58
N LEU A 121 4.31 -1.20 -23.52
CA LEU A 121 4.46 -0.39 -22.30
C LEU A 121 3.59 -0.94 -21.16
N ALA A 122 2.35 -1.31 -21.44
CA ALA A 122 1.47 -1.91 -20.43
C ALA A 122 2.03 -3.26 -19.94
N GLY A 123 2.50 -4.12 -20.84
CA GLY A 123 3.10 -5.41 -20.50
C GLY A 123 4.38 -5.27 -19.66
N THR A 124 5.29 -4.38 -20.05
CA THR A 124 6.53 -4.11 -19.31
C THR A 124 6.27 -3.41 -17.99
N THR A 125 5.27 -2.53 -17.89
CA THR A 125 4.82 -1.93 -16.62
C THR A 125 4.31 -2.99 -15.65
N LEU A 126 3.48 -3.94 -16.11
CA LEU A 126 2.98 -5.02 -15.26
C LEU A 126 4.11 -5.95 -14.81
N LEU A 127 5.06 -6.26 -15.70
CA LEU A 127 6.22 -7.05 -15.33
C LEU A 127 7.11 -6.30 -14.34
N ALA A 128 7.34 -5.00 -14.54
CA ALA A 128 8.07 -4.13 -13.62
C ALA A 128 7.39 -4.08 -12.25
N LEU A 129 6.05 -4.04 -12.21
CA LEU A 129 5.28 -4.11 -10.97
C LEU A 129 5.53 -5.44 -10.26
N VAL A 130 5.45 -6.58 -10.96
CA VAL A 130 5.67 -7.90 -10.36
C VAL A 130 7.09 -8.05 -9.79
N VAL A 131 8.10 -7.60 -10.55
CA VAL A 131 9.51 -7.65 -10.10
C VAL A 131 9.78 -6.67 -8.96
N GLY A 132 9.31 -5.43 -9.06
CA GLY A 132 9.48 -4.42 -8.00
C GLY A 132 8.76 -4.84 -6.71
N ASP A 133 7.55 -5.37 -6.83
CA ASP A 133 6.78 -5.91 -5.71
C ASP A 133 7.45 -7.13 -5.07
N PHE A 134 8.18 -7.96 -5.83
CA PHE A 134 9.00 -9.04 -5.27
C PHE A 134 10.13 -8.50 -4.39
N CYS A 135 10.88 -7.52 -4.90
CA CYS A 135 11.96 -6.90 -4.16
C CYS A 135 11.41 -6.19 -2.90
N GLY A 136 10.28 -5.48 -3.03
CA GLY A 136 9.56 -4.88 -1.93
C GLY A 136 9.09 -5.91 -0.90
N TYR A 137 8.48 -7.02 -1.33
CA TYR A 137 8.08 -8.14 -0.48
C TYR A 137 9.27 -8.69 0.32
N CYS A 138 10.42 -8.90 -0.33
CA CYS A 138 11.62 -9.37 0.34
C CYS A 138 12.11 -8.37 1.40
N TRP A 139 12.19 -7.08 1.07
CA TRP A 139 12.59 -6.04 2.02
C TRP A 139 11.63 -5.97 3.21
N HIS A 140 10.34 -5.96 2.93
CA HIS A 140 9.29 -5.88 3.93
C HIS A 140 9.31 -7.09 4.87
N ARG A 141 9.38 -8.30 4.32
CA ARG A 141 9.50 -9.53 5.11
C ARG A 141 10.78 -9.55 5.94
N LEU A 142 11.91 -9.10 5.38
CA LEU A 142 13.16 -8.96 6.13
C LEU A 142 13.00 -7.99 7.31
N GLY A 143 12.26 -6.90 7.14
CA GLY A 143 11.88 -5.97 8.20
C GLY A 143 11.16 -6.65 9.37
N HIS A 144 10.34 -7.65 9.10
CA HIS A 144 9.58 -8.40 10.12
C HIS A 144 10.37 -9.52 10.78
N ILE A 145 11.28 -10.18 10.07
CA ILE A 145 12.01 -11.35 10.63
C ILE A 145 13.39 -11.01 11.20
N ASN A 146 13.95 -9.84 10.87
CA ASN A 146 15.25 -9.39 11.36
C ASN A 146 15.08 -8.32 12.44
N SER A 147 15.56 -8.57 13.66
CA SER A 147 15.39 -7.65 14.79
C SER A 147 16.04 -6.28 14.60
N MET A 148 17.12 -6.18 13.83
CA MET A 148 17.75 -4.90 13.51
C MET A 148 16.86 -4.08 12.57
N LEU A 149 16.37 -4.68 11.49
CA LEU A 149 15.50 -4.02 10.53
C LEU A 149 14.13 -3.69 11.15
N TRP A 150 13.63 -4.55 12.04
CA TRP A 150 12.39 -4.33 12.79
C TRP A 150 12.41 -3.06 13.63
N ARG A 151 13.57 -2.63 14.14
CA ARG A 151 13.67 -1.34 14.87
C ARG A 151 13.24 -0.16 14.01
N PHE A 152 13.50 -0.23 12.71
CA PHE A 152 13.11 0.79 11.74
C PHE A 152 11.68 0.55 11.24
N HIS A 153 11.42 -0.66 10.77
CA HIS A 153 10.14 -1.03 10.18
C HIS A 153 8.99 -1.01 11.19
N GLY A 154 9.23 -1.47 12.42
CA GLY A 154 8.24 -1.52 13.50
C GLY A 154 7.67 -0.15 13.89
N ILE A 155 8.35 0.96 13.56
CA ILE A 155 7.76 2.32 13.67
C ILE A 155 6.46 2.43 12.88
N HIS A 156 6.37 1.73 11.74
CA HIS A 156 5.17 1.63 10.93
C HIS A 156 4.02 0.90 11.61
N HIS A 157 4.34 -0.07 12.46
CA HIS A 157 3.38 -0.83 13.23
C HIS A 157 3.02 -0.17 14.57
N VAL A 158 3.64 0.94 14.97
CA VAL A 158 3.31 1.61 16.24
C VAL A 158 1.86 2.11 16.32
N PRO A 159 1.27 2.71 15.26
CA PRO A 159 -0.10 3.22 15.32
C PRO A 159 -1.12 2.13 15.66
N THR A 160 -2.03 2.42 16.60
CA THR A 160 -3.07 1.45 17.01
C THR A 160 -4.37 1.58 16.23
N LYS A 161 -4.31 2.23 15.06
CA LYS A 161 -5.42 2.44 14.13
C LYS A 161 -4.88 2.54 12.71
N LEU A 162 -5.65 1.99 11.77
CA LEU A 162 -5.33 2.08 10.35
C LEU A 162 -6.23 3.10 9.68
N TYR A 163 -5.63 3.97 8.89
CA TYR A 163 -6.29 4.88 7.97
C TYR A 163 -5.25 5.31 6.92
N MET A 164 -5.70 5.74 5.75
CA MET A 164 -4.89 5.97 4.56
C MET A 164 -3.64 6.81 4.83
N PHE A 165 -3.79 7.88 5.62
CA PHE A 165 -2.71 8.83 5.87
C PHE A 165 -1.65 8.30 6.85
N MET A 166 -1.96 7.24 7.61
CA MET A 166 -0.98 6.56 8.46
C MET A 166 0.06 5.78 7.65
N ASN A 167 -0.20 5.43 6.38
CA ASN A 167 0.74 4.72 5.49
C ASN A 167 2.18 5.27 5.57
N ASN A 168 2.33 6.59 5.74
CA ASN A 168 3.64 7.26 5.78
C ASN A 168 4.25 7.39 7.18
N THR A 169 3.60 6.91 8.23
CA THR A 169 4.23 6.72 9.53
C THR A 169 5.22 5.59 9.39
N VAL A 170 6.43 5.89 8.95
CA VAL A 170 7.51 4.93 8.70
C VAL A 170 8.84 5.65 8.94
N HIS A 171 9.86 4.91 9.34
CA HIS A 171 11.19 5.51 9.48
C HIS A 171 11.76 5.89 8.11
N PHE A 172 12.29 7.11 7.96
CA PHE A 172 12.76 7.62 6.66
C PHE A 172 13.83 6.72 6.00
N ALA A 173 14.70 6.10 6.81
CA ALA A 173 15.73 5.20 6.31
C ALA A 173 15.14 3.90 5.73
N ASP A 174 14.10 3.35 6.38
CA ASP A 174 13.39 2.17 5.87
C ASP A 174 12.73 2.49 4.52
N LEU A 175 12.07 3.64 4.45
CA LEU A 175 11.46 4.14 3.22
C LEU A 175 12.49 4.36 2.09
N PHE A 176 13.58 5.07 2.37
CA PHE A 176 14.61 5.37 1.39
C PHE A 176 15.24 4.09 0.82
N VAL A 177 15.63 3.15 1.69
CA VAL A 177 16.22 1.88 1.28
C VAL A 177 15.18 1.02 0.55
N GLY A 178 13.93 0.99 1.01
CA GLY A 178 12.83 0.29 0.33
C GLY A 178 12.62 0.78 -1.11
N SER A 179 12.69 2.09 -1.35
CA SER A 179 12.58 2.66 -2.70
C SER A 179 13.77 2.25 -3.58
N LEU A 180 14.98 2.17 -3.05
CA LEU A 180 16.15 1.68 -3.79
C LEU A 180 16.05 0.18 -4.10
N VAL A 181 15.67 -0.64 -3.10
CA VAL A 181 15.53 -2.09 -3.26
C VAL A 181 14.46 -2.43 -4.29
N SER A 182 13.38 -1.65 -4.35
CA SER A 182 12.30 -1.89 -5.32
C SER A 182 12.60 -1.32 -6.71
N GLY A 183 13.38 -0.23 -6.81
CA GLY A 183 13.63 0.48 -8.07
C GLY A 183 14.91 0.10 -8.81
N VAL A 184 16.05 -0.03 -8.11
CA VAL A 184 17.36 -0.29 -8.74
C VAL A 184 17.38 -1.62 -9.51
N PRO A 185 16.80 -2.74 -9.03
CA PRO A 185 16.75 -3.97 -9.81
C PRO A 185 16.01 -3.81 -11.15
N LEU A 186 14.99 -2.96 -11.22
CA LEU A 186 14.28 -2.69 -12.47
C LEU A 186 15.17 -1.97 -13.48
N VAL A 187 15.99 -1.03 -13.01
CA VAL A 187 17.00 -0.37 -13.85
C VAL A 187 18.02 -1.38 -14.39
N VAL A 188 18.55 -2.25 -13.52
CA VAL A 188 19.54 -3.27 -13.91
C VAL A 188 18.97 -4.27 -14.91
N LEU A 189 17.68 -4.58 -14.82
CA LEU A 189 16.97 -5.46 -15.74
C LEU A 189 16.55 -4.76 -17.06
N GLY A 190 16.84 -3.47 -17.22
CA GLY A 190 16.60 -2.72 -18.45
C GLY A 190 15.15 -2.31 -18.69
N PHE A 191 14.34 -2.15 -17.64
CA PHE A 191 13.01 -1.56 -17.78
C PHE A 191 13.11 -0.08 -18.16
N SER A 192 12.19 0.40 -19.00
CA SER A 192 12.14 1.82 -19.37
C SER A 192 11.75 2.70 -18.17
N GLU A 193 12.16 3.97 -18.21
CA GLU A 193 11.82 4.95 -17.17
C GLU A 193 10.30 5.09 -17.00
N GLU A 194 9.54 5.05 -18.10
CA GLU A 194 8.08 5.12 -18.07
C GLU A 194 7.47 3.88 -17.40
N ALA A 195 7.97 2.68 -17.72
CA ALA A 195 7.48 1.44 -17.12
C ALA A 195 7.76 1.39 -15.61
N ILE A 196 8.93 1.88 -15.18
CA ILE A 196 9.29 2.02 -13.76
C ILE A 196 8.39 3.07 -13.09
N ALA A 197 8.21 4.24 -13.69
CA ALA A 197 7.38 5.30 -13.11
C ALA A 197 5.91 4.86 -12.96
N LEU A 198 5.36 4.18 -13.96
CA LEU A 198 4.01 3.64 -13.92
C LEU A 198 3.86 2.50 -12.89
N SER A 199 4.85 1.59 -12.79
CA SER A 199 4.80 0.51 -11.80
C SER A 199 4.87 1.04 -10.37
N LEU A 200 5.73 2.03 -10.10
CA LEU A 200 5.83 2.71 -8.81
C LEU A 200 4.56 3.50 -8.48
N PHE A 201 3.90 4.09 -9.47
CA PHE A 201 2.60 4.73 -9.27
C PHE A 201 1.52 3.73 -8.85
N ILE A 202 1.44 2.57 -9.53
CA ILE A 202 0.48 1.51 -9.19
C ILE A 202 0.77 0.94 -7.79
N ALA A 203 2.04 0.71 -7.47
CA ALA A 203 2.46 0.24 -6.14
C ALA A 203 2.12 1.27 -5.06
N GLY A 204 2.40 2.55 -5.29
CA GLY A 204 2.04 3.65 -4.39
C GLY A 204 0.53 3.74 -4.14
N PHE A 205 -0.29 3.61 -5.19
CA PHE A 205 -1.74 3.54 -5.03
C PHE A 205 -2.14 2.41 -4.08
N HIS A 206 -1.62 1.19 -4.29
CA HIS A 206 -1.99 0.03 -3.48
C HIS A 206 -1.45 0.10 -2.06
N SER A 207 -0.27 0.67 -1.84
CA SER A 207 0.29 0.92 -0.51
C SER A 207 -0.67 1.78 0.33
N PHE A 208 -1.09 2.94 -0.17
CA PHE A 208 -2.05 3.79 0.53
C PHE A 208 -3.44 3.15 0.62
N PHE A 209 -3.89 2.52 -0.46
CA PHE A 209 -5.20 1.86 -0.48
C PHE A 209 -5.27 0.73 0.55
N ALA A 210 -4.19 -0.01 0.78
CA ALA A 210 -4.14 -1.07 1.77
C ALA A 210 -4.38 -0.58 3.21
N HIS A 211 -4.15 0.71 3.48
CA HIS A 211 -4.34 1.30 4.80
C HIS A 211 -5.69 1.96 5.01
N VAL A 212 -6.56 2.07 3.98
CA VAL A 212 -7.80 2.84 4.11
C VAL A 212 -8.70 2.27 5.20
N ASN A 213 -9.21 3.12 6.07
CA ASN A 213 -10.25 2.79 7.04
C ASN A 213 -11.62 2.75 6.36
N ALA A 214 -11.81 1.87 5.39
CA ALA A 214 -13.06 1.73 4.67
C ALA A 214 -13.54 0.28 4.62
N ASP A 215 -14.86 0.08 4.66
CA ASP A 215 -15.49 -1.24 4.52
C ASP A 215 -15.37 -1.70 3.07
N VAL A 216 -14.17 -2.15 2.71
CA VAL A 216 -13.84 -2.66 1.38
C VAL A 216 -13.95 -4.17 1.40
N ARG A 217 -14.69 -4.73 0.42
CA ARG A 217 -14.75 -6.18 0.16
C ARG A 217 -14.12 -6.46 -1.21
N MET A 218 -12.85 -6.84 -1.22
CA MET A 218 -12.07 -7.03 -2.43
C MET A 218 -12.57 -8.22 -3.26
N GLY A 219 -13.17 -9.23 -2.61
CA GLY A 219 -13.63 -10.43 -3.28
C GLY A 219 -12.50 -11.09 -4.08
N ARG A 220 -12.75 -11.38 -5.36
CA ARG A 220 -11.72 -12.00 -6.23
C ARG A 220 -10.47 -11.13 -6.42
N PHE A 221 -10.59 -9.81 -6.29
CA PHE A 221 -9.43 -8.93 -6.44
C PHE A 221 -8.43 -9.10 -5.29
N GLY A 222 -8.88 -9.56 -4.12
CA GLY A 222 -8.02 -9.78 -2.97
C GLY A 222 -7.00 -10.91 -3.16
N TYR A 223 -7.25 -11.83 -4.09
CA TYR A 223 -6.28 -12.87 -4.46
C TYR A 223 -5.20 -12.38 -5.43
N ILE A 224 -5.29 -11.13 -5.91
CA ILE A 224 -4.36 -10.57 -6.90
C ILE A 224 -3.67 -9.35 -6.30
N MET A 225 -4.44 -8.43 -5.73
CA MET A 225 -3.97 -7.15 -5.22
C MET A 225 -4.12 -7.08 -3.71
N LEU A 226 -3.14 -6.48 -3.05
CA LEU A 226 -3.23 -6.17 -1.62
C LEU A 226 -4.22 -5.02 -1.39
N GLY A 227 -4.82 -5.04 -0.21
CA GLY A 227 -5.87 -4.11 0.17
C GLY A 227 -6.18 -4.19 1.66
N PRO A 228 -7.16 -3.41 2.15
CA PRO A 228 -7.45 -3.27 3.59
C PRO A 228 -7.71 -4.58 4.32
N GLU A 229 -8.38 -5.54 3.67
CA GLU A 229 -8.68 -6.85 4.25
C GLU A 229 -7.42 -7.67 4.57
N HIS A 230 -6.32 -7.50 3.84
CA HIS A 230 -5.06 -8.19 4.11
C HIS A 230 -4.21 -7.42 5.12
N HIS A 231 -4.10 -6.12 4.90
CA HIS A 231 -3.14 -5.28 5.61
C HIS A 231 -3.59 -4.99 7.05
N ARG A 232 -4.89 -5.10 7.34
CA ARG A 232 -5.38 -5.18 8.72
C ARG A 232 -4.71 -6.29 9.51
N TYR A 233 -4.68 -7.51 8.97
CA TYR A 233 -4.01 -8.64 9.62
C TYR A 233 -2.50 -8.48 9.70
N HIS A 234 -1.90 -7.90 8.66
CA HIS A 234 -0.48 -7.55 8.68
C HIS A 234 -0.12 -6.68 9.90
N HIS A 235 -0.98 -5.71 10.24
CA HIS A 235 -0.81 -4.84 11.41
C HIS A 235 -1.31 -5.46 12.73
N SER A 236 -1.73 -6.72 12.77
CA SER A 236 -2.20 -7.38 14.00
C SER A 236 -1.11 -7.41 15.06
N THR A 237 -1.50 -7.20 16.32
CA THR A 237 -0.57 -7.40 17.46
C THR A 237 -0.26 -8.89 17.70
N LYS A 238 -1.02 -9.81 17.11
CA LYS A 238 -0.77 -11.25 17.14
C LYS A 238 0.20 -11.61 16.02
N VAL A 239 1.42 -12.03 16.39
CA VAL A 239 2.52 -12.28 15.44
C VAL A 239 2.16 -13.36 14.41
N GLU A 240 1.37 -14.36 14.81
CA GLU A 240 0.87 -15.42 13.91
C GLU A 240 -0.12 -14.92 12.84
N GLU A 241 -0.70 -13.73 13.02
CA GLU A 241 -1.58 -13.07 12.05
C GLU A 241 -0.86 -11.99 11.24
N SER A 242 0.26 -11.47 11.75
CA SER A 242 1.10 -10.40 11.15
C SER A 242 1.93 -10.92 9.97
N LEU A 243 1.23 -11.42 8.94
CA LEU A 243 1.80 -11.85 7.64
C LEU A 243 1.40 -10.85 6.55
N ASN A 244 1.24 -11.26 5.28
CA ASN A 244 0.93 -10.37 4.15
C ASN A 244 1.99 -9.27 3.91
N PHE A 245 3.18 -9.65 3.46
CA PHE A 245 4.31 -8.73 3.24
C PHE A 245 4.33 -8.08 1.85
N GLY A 246 3.41 -8.44 0.95
CA GLY A 246 3.26 -7.81 -0.37
C GLY A 246 2.94 -6.32 -0.24
N THR A 247 3.50 -5.49 -1.12
CA THR A 247 3.34 -4.03 -1.06
C THR A 247 2.27 -3.52 -2.02
N ALA A 248 2.04 -4.24 -3.11
CA ALA A 248 0.99 -3.97 -4.10
C ALA A 248 0.18 -5.22 -4.45
N THR A 249 0.82 -6.37 -4.55
CA THR A 249 0.16 -7.62 -4.99
C THR A 249 0.12 -8.68 -3.88
N ALA A 250 -0.85 -9.59 -3.98
CA ALA A 250 -0.95 -10.77 -3.11
C ALA A 250 -0.11 -11.95 -3.61
N LEU A 251 0.60 -11.78 -4.73
CA LEU A 251 1.26 -12.86 -5.45
C LEU A 251 2.33 -13.53 -4.59
N TRP A 252 3.25 -12.72 -4.04
CA TRP A 252 4.40 -13.25 -3.31
C TRP A 252 4.01 -13.84 -1.97
N ASP A 253 2.99 -13.28 -1.32
CA ASP A 253 2.42 -13.90 -0.12
C ASP A 253 1.86 -15.29 -0.38
N GLN A 254 1.18 -15.49 -1.52
CA GLN A 254 0.69 -16.81 -1.91
C GLN A 254 1.83 -17.76 -2.24
N VAL A 255 2.86 -17.28 -2.97
CA VAL A 255 4.03 -18.09 -3.36
C VAL A 255 4.83 -18.57 -2.15
N PHE A 256 5.02 -17.70 -1.15
CA PHE A 256 5.87 -17.99 0.02
C PHE A 256 5.08 -18.43 1.26
N GLY A 257 3.76 -18.62 1.14
CA GLY A 257 2.91 -19.12 2.22
C GLY A 257 2.72 -18.11 3.36
N THR A 258 2.76 -16.82 3.07
CA THR A 258 2.50 -15.72 4.01
C THR A 258 1.16 -15.03 3.76
N PHE A 259 0.30 -15.63 2.93
CA PHE A 259 -1.01 -15.08 2.57
C PHE A 259 -2.09 -15.38 3.62
N ILE A 260 -2.65 -14.33 4.20
CA ILE A 260 -3.85 -14.38 5.05
C ILE A 260 -4.93 -13.50 4.43
N TYR A 261 -6.06 -14.11 4.06
CA TYR A 261 -7.23 -13.40 3.58
C TYR A 261 -8.51 -13.92 4.25
N ARG A 262 -9.09 -13.08 5.13
CA ARG A 262 -10.35 -13.35 5.84
C ARG A 262 -11.34 -12.23 5.53
N PRO A 263 -12.08 -12.31 4.39
CA PRO A 263 -12.92 -11.21 3.93
C PRO A 263 -13.96 -10.79 4.97
N GLY A 264 -14.00 -9.50 5.29
CA GLY A 264 -14.92 -8.95 6.28
C GLY A 264 -14.57 -9.08 7.74
N GLU A 265 -13.53 -9.83 8.05
CA GLU A 265 -12.99 -9.94 9.40
C GLU A 265 -11.87 -8.91 9.61
N CYS A 266 -11.50 -8.70 10.86
CA CYS A 266 -10.45 -7.78 11.29
C CYS A 266 -9.78 -8.39 12.53
N PRO A 267 -8.47 -8.21 12.73
CA PRO A 267 -7.85 -8.57 13.99
C PRO A 267 -8.46 -7.78 15.13
N GLU A 268 -8.32 -8.34 16.33
CA GLU A 268 -8.84 -7.77 17.57
C GLU A 268 -8.19 -6.41 17.88
N GLN A 269 -6.87 -6.33 17.66
CA GLN A 269 -6.05 -5.14 17.88
C GLN A 269 -5.01 -5.03 16.77
N VAL A 270 -4.65 -3.80 16.43
CA VAL A 270 -3.53 -3.48 15.54
C VAL A 270 -2.49 -2.69 16.32
N GLY A 271 -1.23 -2.82 15.93
CA GLY A 271 -0.10 -2.21 16.61
C GLY A 271 1.11 -3.13 16.66
N VAL A 272 2.10 -2.76 17.46
CA VAL A 272 3.22 -3.64 17.83
C VAL A 272 2.82 -4.57 18.98
N ALA A 273 3.33 -5.81 18.97
CA ALA A 273 3.11 -6.78 20.05
C ALA A 273 3.70 -6.34 21.40
N HIS A 274 4.81 -5.59 21.37
CA HIS A 274 5.53 -5.07 22.54
C HIS A 274 5.64 -3.53 22.47
N PRO A 275 4.57 -2.79 22.84
CA PRO A 275 4.55 -1.32 22.76
C PRO A 275 5.66 -0.63 23.56
N GLU A 276 6.14 -1.24 24.64
CA GLU A 276 7.26 -0.77 25.47
C GLU A 276 8.59 -0.67 24.71
N ASP A 277 8.75 -1.44 23.63
CA ASP A 277 9.93 -1.42 22.79
C ASP A 277 9.97 -0.23 21.84
N PHE A 278 8.86 0.50 21.68
CA PHE A 278 8.75 1.61 20.75
C PHE A 278 8.37 2.94 21.44
N PRO A 279 8.76 4.08 20.85
CA PRO A 279 8.17 5.36 21.21
C PRO A 279 6.66 5.35 20.96
N GLY A 280 5.89 6.13 21.72
CA GLY A 280 4.45 6.25 21.50
C GLY A 280 4.12 6.85 20.12
N GLU A 281 2.93 6.55 19.58
CA GLU A 281 2.50 6.92 18.21
C GLU A 281 2.61 8.42 17.85
N HIS A 282 2.64 9.32 18.85
CA HIS A 282 2.79 10.77 18.63
C HIS A 282 4.20 11.32 18.93
N GLN A 283 5.17 10.46 19.29
CA GLN A 283 6.52 10.85 19.67
C GLN A 283 7.48 10.90 18.48
N LEU A 284 7.26 11.84 17.57
CA LEU A 284 7.98 11.98 16.30
C LEU A 284 9.52 11.89 16.42
N ILE A 285 10.12 12.65 17.34
CA ILE A 285 11.58 12.64 17.53
C ILE A 285 12.05 11.27 18.05
N GLY A 286 11.30 10.69 18.98
CA GLY A 286 11.59 9.35 19.50
C GLY A 286 11.56 8.31 18.40
N SER A 287 10.59 8.37 17.50
CA SER A 287 10.45 7.43 16.38
C SER A 287 11.64 7.42 15.43
N TYR A 288 12.33 8.56 15.23
CA TYR A 288 13.53 8.63 14.39
C TYR A 288 14.84 8.30 15.12
N LEU A 289 14.89 8.47 16.44
CA LEU A 289 16.11 8.22 17.22
C LEU A 289 16.17 6.80 17.80
N SER A 290 15.02 6.24 18.18
CA SER A 290 14.92 4.93 18.82
C SER A 290 15.56 3.78 18.04
N PRO A 291 15.56 3.76 16.69
CA PRO A 291 16.22 2.68 15.96
C PRO A 291 17.74 2.67 16.11
N PHE A 292 18.36 3.71 16.67
CA PHE A 292 19.81 3.80 16.90
C PHE A 292 20.22 3.68 18.38
N THR A 293 19.27 3.72 19.31
CA THR A 293 19.56 3.81 20.75
C THR A 293 19.13 2.59 21.57
N LYS A 294 18.28 1.73 21.03
CA LYS A 294 17.92 0.44 21.64
C LYS A 294 18.77 -0.70 21.10
#